data_AF-A0A7R9C3Q9-F1
#
_entry.id   AF-A0A7R9C3Q9-F1
#
_cell.length_a   1.000
_cell.length_b   1.000
_cell.length_c   1.000
_cell.angle_alpha   90.00
_cell.angle_beta   90.00
_cell.angle_gamma   90.00
#
_symmetry.space_group_name_H-M   'P 1'
#
loop_
_entity.id
_entity.type
_entity.pdbx_description
1 polymer ?
#
loop_
_entity_poly.entity_id
_entity_poly.type
_entity_poly.pdbx_seq_one_letter_code
_entity_poly.pdbx_strand_id
1 'polypeptide(L)'
;MVQEAVTKKDQSMVMLFFGIFFATFQSAGIWGNLITSTVLSRGEEVKNDTNISACGVNYCEASLGDIENLKRPEEWRVRIMLSIFAGVSIFAALPIIIFLDPLERFDYDGEDTSSTKKKTNACSLALSSLKQMTDPRQALLSVLIFYSGIYQGFFDADFTKANIY
;
A
#
# COMPACT_ATOMS: atom_id res chain seq x y z
N MET A 1 8.04 18.06 -34.37
CA MET A 1 9.43 17.64 -34.06
C MET A 1 9.95 18.12 -32.70
N VAL A 2 10.18 19.42 -32.43
CA VAL A 2 10.71 19.85 -31.12
C VAL A 2 9.71 19.64 -29.98
N GLN A 3 8.43 19.97 -30.18
CA GLN A 3 7.38 19.76 -29.17
C GLN A 3 7.15 18.27 -28.87
N GLU A 4 7.14 17.40 -29.88
CA GLU A 4 7.00 15.94 -29.68
C GLU A 4 8.19 15.32 -28.94
N ALA A 5 9.41 15.84 -29.16
CA ALA A 5 10.60 15.41 -28.42
C ALA A 5 10.56 15.85 -26.95
N VAL A 6 10.04 17.04 -26.67
CA VAL A 6 9.83 17.53 -25.30
C VAL A 6 8.75 16.73 -24.57
N THR A 7 7.59 16.47 -25.20
CA THR A 7 6.52 15.67 -24.59
C THR A 7 6.97 14.22 -24.33
N LYS A 8 7.72 13.60 -25.24
CA LYS A 8 8.29 12.26 -25.01
C LYS A 8 9.24 12.23 -23.82
N LYS A 9 10.08 13.26 -23.67
CA LYS A 9 11.03 13.37 -22.56
C LYS A 9 10.31 13.50 -21.21
N ASP A 10 9.23 14.28 -21.16
CA ASP A 10 8.42 14.49 -19.97
C ASP A 10 7.65 13.22 -19.55
N GLN A 11 6.96 12.58 -20.50
CA GLN A 11 6.28 11.29 -20.26
C GLN A 11 7.24 10.20 -19.79
N SER A 12 8.45 10.16 -20.34
CA SER A 12 9.49 9.21 -19.92
C SER A 12 9.98 9.47 -18.49
N MET A 13 10.10 10.73 -18.08
CA MET A 13 10.47 11.06 -16.69
C MET A 13 9.37 10.65 -15.71
N VAL A 14 8.10 10.90 -16.06
CA VAL A 14 6.96 10.49 -15.23
C VAL A 14 6.91 8.97 -15.06
N MET A 15 7.10 8.22 -16.14
CA MET A 15 7.16 6.74 -16.08
C MET A 15 8.35 6.24 -15.25
N LEU A 16 9.52 6.88 -15.36
CA LEU A 16 10.70 6.54 -14.56
C LEU A 16 10.46 6.81 -13.07
N PHE A 17 9.87 7.97 -12.74
CA PHE A 17 9.50 8.31 -11.37
C PHE A 17 8.53 7.29 -10.79
N PHE A 18 7.45 6.97 -11.50
CA PHE A 18 6.50 5.95 -11.07
C PHE A 18 7.16 4.58 -10.93
N GLY A 19 8.07 4.21 -11.82
CA GLY A 19 8.83 2.97 -11.73
C GLY A 19 9.67 2.88 -10.45
N ILE A 20 10.44 3.92 -10.13
CA ILE A 20 11.27 3.97 -8.91
C ILE A 20 10.39 4.00 -7.65
N PHE A 21 9.30 4.77 -7.68
CA PHE A 21 8.32 4.82 -6.61
C PHE A 21 7.72 3.43 -6.33
N PHE A 22 7.21 2.76 -7.37
CA PHE A 22 6.64 1.42 -7.21
C PHE A 22 7.67 0.37 -6.80
N ALA A 23 8.91 0.44 -7.29
CA ALA A 23 9.98 -0.44 -6.87
C ALA A 23 10.27 -0.28 -5.36
N THR A 24 10.31 0.96 -4.88
CA THR A 24 10.51 1.25 -3.45
C THR A 24 9.29 0.80 -2.63
N PHE A 25 8.08 1.07 -3.11
CA PHE A 25 6.83 0.67 -2.46
C PHE A 25 6.72 -0.85 -2.30
N GLN A 26 6.98 -1.61 -3.36
CA GLN A 26 6.96 -3.09 -3.30
C GLN A 26 8.05 -3.63 -2.38
N SER A 27 9.21 -2.97 -2.30
CA SER A 27 10.30 -3.39 -1.39
C SER A 27 9.94 -3.22 0.09
N ALA A 28 8.98 -2.36 0.43
CA ALA A 28 8.57 -2.11 1.82
C ALA A 28 8.06 -3.37 2.52
N GLY A 29 7.40 -4.27 1.79
CA GLY A 29 6.96 -5.57 2.32
C GLY A 29 8.14 -6.44 2.76
N ILE A 30 9.25 -6.43 2.03
CA ILE A 30 10.48 -7.17 2.38
C ILE A 30 11.07 -6.63 3.67
N TRP A 31 11.19 -5.30 3.79
CA TRP A 31 11.70 -4.65 5.01
C TRP A 31 10.78 -4.88 6.22
N GLY A 32 9.46 -4.86 6.02
CA GLY A 32 8.48 -5.17 7.06
C GLY A 32 8.61 -6.60 7.58
N ASN A 33 8.77 -7.57 6.67
CA ASN A 33 8.99 -8.98 7.02
C ASN A 33 10.33 -9.20 7.71
N LEU A 34 11.38 -8.46 7.33
CA LEU A 34 12.70 -8.52 7.96
C LEU A 34 12.67 -7.99 9.40
N ILE A 35 12.03 -6.84 9.64
CA ILE A 35 11.84 -6.29 10.99
C ILE A 35 11.04 -7.30 11.84
N THR A 36 10.01 -7.89 11.23
CA THR A 36 9.12 -8.82 11.90
C THR A 36 9.85 -10.10 12.32
N SER A 37 10.60 -10.72 11.41
CA SER A 37 11.35 -11.94 11.70
C SER A 37 12.49 -11.73 12.69
N THR A 38 13.20 -10.60 12.62
CA THR A 38 14.30 -10.31 13.55
C THR A 38 13.84 -10.11 14.99
N VAL A 39 12.65 -9.54 15.21
CA VAL A 39 12.09 -9.37 16.55
C VAL A 39 11.44 -10.65 17.06
N LEU A 40 10.71 -11.37 16.21
CA LEU A 40 9.97 -12.57 16.60
C LEU A 40 10.87 -13.81 16.73
N SER A 41 11.89 -13.99 15.89
CA SER A 41 12.74 -15.18 15.86
C SER A 41 13.81 -15.23 16.98
N ARG A 42 13.89 -14.18 17.81
CA ARG A 42 14.89 -14.08 18.88
C ARG A 42 14.58 -15.03 20.03
N GLY A 43 15.25 -16.18 20.06
CA GLY A 43 15.16 -17.16 21.15
C GLY A 43 14.10 -18.25 20.97
N GLU A 44 13.59 -18.47 19.75
CA GLU A 44 12.81 -19.67 19.40
C GLU A 44 13.72 -20.73 18.77
N GLU A 45 13.68 -21.95 19.30
CA GLU A 45 14.18 -23.13 18.59
C GLU A 45 13.15 -23.49 17.50
N VAL A 46 13.63 -23.76 16.28
CA VAL A 46 12.78 -24.19 15.16
C VAL A 46 12.21 -25.57 15.51
N LYS A 47 11.00 -25.59 16.08
CA LYS A 47 10.24 -26.83 16.30
C LYS A 47 9.71 -27.32 14.97
N ASN A 48 10.19 -28.48 14.55
CA ASN A 48 9.95 -29.07 13.24
C ASN A 48 8.64 -29.90 13.19
N ASP A 49 7.59 -29.43 13.89
CA ASP A 49 6.28 -30.09 13.89
C ASP A 49 5.40 -29.50 12.79
N THR A 50 5.73 -29.82 11.55
CA THR A 50 4.94 -29.44 10.38
C THR A 50 3.81 -30.44 10.18
N ASN A 51 2.59 -30.07 10.57
CA ASN A 51 1.37 -30.81 10.22
C ASN A 51 0.96 -30.44 8.77
N ILE A 52 1.77 -30.90 7.80
CA ILE A 52 1.65 -30.60 6.36
C ILE A 52 0.26 -30.96 5.80
N SER A 53 -0.49 -31.82 6.48
CA SER A 53 -1.86 -32.22 6.13
C SER A 53 -2.87 -31.07 6.20
N ALA A 54 -2.60 -30.01 6.97
CA ALA A 54 -3.48 -28.84 7.13
C ALA A 54 -3.09 -27.64 6.24
N CYS A 55 -2.11 -27.81 5.35
CA CYS A 55 -1.63 -26.79 4.42
C CYS A 55 -2.54 -26.66 3.18
N GLY A 56 -2.53 -25.49 2.52
CA GLY A 56 -3.17 -25.25 1.24
C GLY A 56 -4.70 -25.31 1.28
N VAL A 57 -5.30 -26.16 0.44
CA VAL A 57 -6.77 -26.28 0.29
C VAL A 57 -7.45 -26.77 1.58
N ASN A 58 -6.70 -27.44 2.46
CA ASN A 58 -7.20 -27.94 3.74
C ASN A 58 -7.02 -26.94 4.89
N TYR A 59 -6.53 -25.71 4.63
CA TYR A 59 -6.40 -24.68 5.64
C TYR A 59 -7.77 -24.25 6.16
N CYS A 60 -8.05 -24.55 7.43
CA CYS A 60 -9.27 -24.17 8.11
C CYS A 60 -8.95 -23.48 9.44
N GLU A 61 -9.11 -22.16 9.49
CA GLU A 61 -8.81 -21.30 10.66
C GLU A 61 -9.48 -21.79 11.95
N ALA A 62 -10.67 -22.39 11.85
CA ALA A 62 -11.42 -22.94 12.98
C ALA A 62 -10.90 -24.31 13.48
N SER A 63 -10.12 -25.04 12.68
CA SER A 63 -9.52 -26.33 13.08
C SER A 63 -8.08 -26.21 13.61
N LEU A 64 -7.51 -25.00 13.62
CA LEU A 64 -6.20 -24.67 14.23
C LEU A 64 -6.27 -24.60 15.77
N GLY A 65 -7.06 -25.47 16.39
CA GLY A 65 -7.11 -25.60 17.84
C GLY A 65 -5.81 -26.19 18.38
N ASP A 66 -5.09 -25.40 19.16
CA ASP A 66 -3.96 -25.81 20.03
C ASP A 66 -2.62 -26.13 19.33
N ILE A 67 -2.29 -25.41 18.25
CA ILE A 67 -0.92 -25.43 17.71
C ILE A 67 -0.05 -24.43 18.50
N GLU A 68 0.96 -24.92 19.22
CA GLU A 68 1.86 -24.12 20.08
C GLU A 68 2.46 -22.90 19.35
N ASN A 69 2.72 -23.00 18.04
CA ASN A 69 3.31 -21.94 17.21
C ASN A 69 2.37 -20.76 16.92
N LEU A 70 1.06 -20.89 17.19
CA LEU A 70 0.08 -19.81 16.99
C LEU A 70 -0.26 -19.07 18.29
N LYS A 71 0.41 -19.43 19.40
CA LYS A 71 0.26 -18.72 20.66
C LYS A 71 0.78 -17.30 20.48
N ARG A 72 -0.06 -16.33 20.84
CA ARG A 72 0.27 -14.91 20.74
C ARG A 72 1.67 -14.67 21.38
N PRO A 73 2.63 -14.11 20.63
CA PRO A 73 3.97 -13.88 21.14
C PRO A 73 3.91 -12.93 22.34
N GLU A 74 4.92 -13.00 23.21
CA GLU A 74 4.96 -12.18 24.43
C GLU A 74 4.75 -10.69 24.13
N GLU A 75 3.96 -10.02 24.98
CA GLU A 75 3.56 -8.61 24.82
C GLU A 75 4.74 -7.65 24.58
N TRP A 76 5.92 -7.96 25.13
CA TRP A 76 7.11 -7.13 24.96
C TRP A 76 7.64 -7.15 23.51
N ARG A 77 7.54 -8.29 22.81
CA ARG A 77 7.95 -8.40 21.40
C ARG A 77 7.04 -7.56 20.51
N VAL A 78 5.73 -7.67 20.73
CA VAL A 78 4.72 -6.87 20.02
C VAL A 78 4.96 -5.37 20.24
N ARG A 79 5.25 -4.96 21.49
CA ARG A 79 5.54 -3.56 21.81
C ARG A 79 6.80 -3.03 21.10
N ILE A 80 7.84 -3.85 20.94
CA ILE A 80 9.05 -3.47 20.21
C ILE A 80 8.78 -3.32 18.71
N MET A 81 8.01 -4.22 18.10
CA MET A 81 7.67 -4.10 16.69
C MET A 81 6.89 -2.81 16.41
N LEU A 82 5.91 -2.52 17.26
CA LEU A 82 5.11 -1.29 17.18
C LEU A 82 5.98 -0.04 17.32
N SER A 83 6.95 -0.02 18.23
CA SER A 83 7.84 1.13 18.41
C SER A 83 8.78 1.33 17.21
N ILE A 84 9.30 0.24 16.62
CA ILE A 84 10.13 0.31 15.41
C ILE A 84 9.32 0.85 14.23
N PHE A 85 8.12 0.33 13.98
CA PHE A 85 7.29 0.81 12.88
C PHE A 85 6.90 2.29 13.07
N ALA A 86 6.53 2.69 14.28
CA ALA A 86 6.23 4.08 14.59
C ALA A 86 7.46 4.99 14.37
N GLY A 87 8.64 4.57 14.83
CA GLY A 87 9.89 5.30 14.64
C GLY A 87 10.27 5.49 13.17
N VAL A 88 10.18 4.43 12.37
CA VAL A 88 10.42 4.48 10.92
C VAL A 88 9.42 5.41 10.22
N SER A 89 8.14 5.39 10.66
CA SER A 89 7.09 6.24 10.08
C SER A 89 7.35 7.72 10.33
N ILE A 90 7.77 8.09 11.54
CA ILE A 90 8.15 9.46 11.88
C ILE A 90 9.38 9.89 11.09
N PHE A 91 10.40 9.03 11.03
CA PHE A 91 11.62 9.31 10.28
C PHE A 91 11.35 9.51 8.79
N ALA A 92 10.42 8.75 8.20
CA ALA A 92 9.99 8.91 6.82
C ALA A 92 9.18 10.19 6.57
N ALA A 93 8.42 10.68 7.57
CA ALA A 93 7.64 11.90 7.45
C ALA A 93 8.51 13.18 7.48
N LEU A 94 9.61 13.18 8.24
CA LEU A 94 10.52 14.33 8.37
C LEU A 94 11.04 14.87 7.02
N PRO A 95 11.60 14.07 6.10
CA PRO A 95 12.08 14.58 4.83
C PRO A 95 10.95 15.13 3.95
N ILE A 96 9.74 14.56 4.03
CA ILE A 96 8.59 15.10 3.30
C ILE A 96 8.28 16.50 3.82
N ILE A 97 8.25 16.71 5.14
CA ILE A 97 7.94 18.01 5.73
C ILE A 97 9.02 19.05 5.41
N ILE A 98 10.29 18.66 5.35
CA ILE A 98 11.42 19.57 5.15
C ILE A 98 11.69 19.88 3.68
N PHE A 99 11.59 18.88 2.80
CA PHE A 99 12.00 18.98 1.40
C PHE A 99 10.84 19.09 0.41
N LEU A 100 9.62 18.72 0.79
CA LEU A 100 8.48 18.86 -0.10
C LEU A 100 7.96 20.30 -0.02
N ASP A 101 8.23 21.07 -1.07
CA ASP A 101 7.57 22.36 -1.25
C ASP A 101 6.05 22.15 -1.29
N PRO A 102 5.27 23.02 -0.62
CA PRO A 102 3.82 22.93 -0.68
C PRO A 102 3.40 22.97 -2.15
N LEU A 103 2.66 21.95 -2.57
CA LEU A 103 2.08 21.88 -3.89
C LEU A 103 0.99 22.95 -3.98
N GLU A 104 1.40 24.20 -4.21
CA GLU A 104 0.47 25.29 -4.51
C GLU A 104 -0.36 24.81 -5.70
N ARG A 105 -1.69 24.80 -5.52
CA ARG A 105 -2.61 24.57 -6.64
C ARG A 105 -2.28 25.63 -7.67
N PHE A 106 -1.60 25.24 -8.74
CA PHE A 106 -1.58 26.02 -9.97
C PHE A 106 -3.04 26.18 -10.38
N ASP A 107 -3.63 27.33 -10.00
CA ASP A 107 -4.89 27.78 -10.56
C ASP A 107 -4.65 27.84 -12.05
N TYR A 108 -5.29 26.93 -12.78
CA TYR A 108 -5.38 26.98 -14.23
C TYR A 108 -6.31 28.15 -14.55
N ASP A 109 -5.81 29.37 -14.36
CA ASP A 109 -6.53 30.61 -14.69
C ASP A 109 -6.42 30.79 -16.20
N GLY A 110 -7.28 30.05 -16.91
CA GLY A 110 -7.46 30.10 -18.34
C GLY A 110 -8.94 29.96 -18.65
N GLU A 111 -9.54 31.10 -19.02
CA GLU A 111 -10.87 31.29 -19.58
C GLU A 111 -12.06 31.44 -18.61
N ASP A 112 -12.24 32.69 -18.16
CA ASP A 112 -13.47 33.47 -18.33
C ASP A 112 -14.80 32.71 -18.35
N THR A 113 -15.41 32.51 -17.17
CA THR A 113 -16.83 32.88 -17.02
C THR A 113 -17.15 33.27 -15.58
N SER A 114 -17.54 34.53 -15.44
CA SER A 114 -18.26 35.11 -14.33
C SER A 114 -19.31 34.16 -13.73
N SER A 115 -18.98 33.52 -12.61
CA SER A 115 -19.95 33.01 -11.63
C SER A 115 -19.21 32.51 -10.38
N THR A 116 -19.24 33.33 -9.33
CA THR A 116 -19.18 32.93 -7.92
C THR A 116 -18.17 31.83 -7.58
N LYS A 117 -16.98 32.21 -7.08
CA LYS A 117 -16.05 31.33 -6.34
C LYS A 117 -16.81 30.60 -5.22
N LYS A 118 -17.43 29.46 -5.55
CA LYS A 118 -18.10 28.60 -4.59
C LYS A 118 -16.99 27.98 -3.77
N LYS A 119 -16.97 28.22 -2.45
CA LYS A 119 -16.24 27.36 -1.51
C LYS A 119 -16.68 25.93 -1.81
N THR A 120 -15.86 25.18 -2.54
CA THR A 120 -16.19 23.80 -2.89
C THR A 120 -16.02 22.98 -1.62
N ASN A 121 -17.13 22.58 -1.02
CA ASN A 121 -17.14 21.70 0.13
C ASN A 121 -16.48 20.37 -0.29
N ALA A 122 -15.67 19.74 0.57
CA ALA A 122 -14.99 18.47 0.25
C ALA A 122 -15.96 17.38 -0.26
N CYS A 123 -17.18 17.37 0.26
CA CYS A 123 -18.26 16.49 -0.19
C CYS A 123 -18.71 16.76 -1.64
N SER A 124 -18.72 18.03 -2.08
CA SER A 124 -19.02 18.37 -3.47
C SER A 124 -17.91 17.91 -4.42
N LEU A 125 -16.65 17.97 -3.99
CA LEU A 125 -15.53 17.44 -4.77
C LEU A 125 -15.59 15.91 -4.86
N ALA A 126 -15.87 15.23 -3.75
CA ALA A 126 -16.04 13.78 -3.72
C ALA A 126 -17.22 13.33 -4.62
N LEU A 127 -18.35 14.04 -4.58
CA LEU A 127 -19.50 13.74 -5.42
C LEU A 127 -19.19 13.98 -6.91
N SER A 128 -18.42 15.02 -7.23
CA SER A 128 -17.92 15.24 -8.59
C SER A 128 -16.98 14.13 -9.06
N SER A 129 -16.07 13.67 -8.21
CA SER A 129 -15.20 12.51 -8.51
C SER A 129 -16.00 11.23 -8.71
N LEU A 130 -17.01 10.97 -7.87
CA LEU A 130 -17.90 9.80 -8.04
C LEU A 130 -18.71 9.87 -9.33
N LYS A 131 -19.23 11.06 -9.67
CA LYS A 131 -19.96 11.27 -10.93
C LYS A 131 -19.03 11.09 -12.14
N GLN A 132 -17.77 11.49 -12.02
CA GLN A 132 -16.74 11.32 -13.04
C GLN A 132 -16.34 9.84 -13.22
N MET A 133 -16.28 9.07 -12.13
CA MET A 133 -16.00 7.62 -12.17
C MET A 133 -17.06 6.80 -12.94
N THR A 134 -18.27 7.35 -13.13
CA THR A 134 -19.36 6.72 -13.90
C THR A 134 -19.19 6.89 -15.42
N ASP A 135 -18.18 7.64 -15.89
CA ASP A 135 -17.87 7.70 -17.32
C ASP A 135 -17.46 6.30 -17.82
N PRO A 136 -18.13 5.73 -18.83
CA PRO A 136 -17.87 4.37 -19.31
C PRO A 136 -16.42 4.14 -19.76
N ARG A 137 -15.69 5.19 -20.16
CA ARG A 137 -14.27 5.09 -20.53
C ARG A 137 -13.34 4.94 -19.32
N GLN A 138 -13.74 5.47 -18.16
CA GLN A 138 -12.98 5.40 -16.90
C GLN A 138 -13.47 4.25 -16.00
N ALA A 139 -14.71 3.79 -16.19
CA ALA A 139 -15.28 2.65 -15.47
C ALA A 139 -14.51 1.34 -15.70
N LEU A 140 -13.97 1.11 -16.90
CA LEU A 140 -13.16 -0.09 -17.16
C LEU A 140 -11.83 -0.07 -16.39
N LEU A 141 -11.23 1.12 -16.24
CA LEU A 141 -10.02 1.30 -15.47
C LEU A 141 -10.28 1.15 -13.96
N SER A 142 -11.41 1.65 -13.46
CA SER A 142 -11.78 1.51 -12.05
C SER A 142 -12.03 0.05 -11.66
N VAL A 143 -12.68 -0.72 -12.53
CA VAL A 143 -12.85 -2.18 -12.34
C VAL A 143 -11.50 -2.89 -12.31
N LEU A 144 -10.56 -2.53 -13.18
CA LEU A 144 -9.23 -3.10 -13.20
C LEU A 144 -8.44 -2.79 -11.91
N ILE A 145 -8.48 -1.54 -11.44
CA ILE A 145 -7.83 -1.12 -10.19
C ILE A 145 -8.44 -1.86 -8.99
N PHE A 146 -9.77 -2.00 -8.96
CA PHE A 146 -10.46 -2.73 -7.92
C PHE A 146 -10.04 -4.21 -7.89
N TYR A 147 -10.01 -4.87 -9.06
CA TYR A 147 -9.53 -6.26 -9.17
C TYR A 147 -8.06 -6.40 -8.71
N SER A 148 -7.20 -5.46 -9.08
CA SER A 148 -5.80 -5.44 -8.62
C SER A 148 -5.70 -5.34 -7.09
N GLY A 149 -6.54 -4.52 -6.44
CA GLY A 149 -6.54 -4.38 -4.99
C GLY A 149 -6.99 -5.66 -4.27
N ILE A 150 -8.03 -6.33 -4.79
CA ILE A 150 -8.45 -7.64 -4.29
C ILE A 150 -7.31 -8.66 -4.41
N TYR A 151 -6.66 -8.71 -5.57
CA TYR A 151 -5.54 -9.62 -5.83
C TYR A 151 -4.40 -9.38 -4.83
N GLN A 152 -4.00 -8.13 -4.61
CA GLN A 152 -2.95 -7.78 -3.65
C GLN A 152 -3.32 -8.21 -2.23
N GLY A 153 -4.54 -7.92 -1.77
CA GLY A 153 -4.99 -8.33 -0.43
C GLY A 153 -5.02 -9.83 -0.22
N PHE A 154 -5.43 -10.60 -1.23
CA PHE A 154 -5.42 -12.06 -1.17
C PHE A 154 -4.00 -12.64 -1.02
N PHE A 155 -3.02 -12.09 -1.76
CA PHE A 155 -1.63 -12.51 -1.66
C PHE A 155 -1.01 -12.19 -0.29
N ASP A 156 -1.29 -11.01 0.25
CA ASP A 156 -0.72 -10.58 1.53
C ASP A 156 -1.36 -11.31 2.73
N ALA A 157 -2.67 -11.60 2.68
CA ALA A 157 -3.40 -12.15 3.82
C ALA A 157 -3.59 -13.66 3.78
N ASP A 158 -4.09 -14.21 2.67
CA ASP A 158 -4.58 -15.59 2.61
C ASP A 158 -3.53 -16.56 2.07
N PHE A 159 -2.83 -16.17 1.00
CA PHE A 159 -1.80 -17.01 0.38
C PHE A 159 -0.67 -17.33 1.37
N THR A 160 -0.23 -16.33 2.14
CA THR A 160 0.83 -16.49 3.12
C THR A 160 0.41 -17.41 4.29
N LYS A 161 -0.84 -17.32 4.77
CA LYS A 161 -1.33 -18.18 5.86
C LYS A 161 -1.48 -19.64 5.45
N ALA A 162 -1.97 -19.89 4.24
CA ALA A 162 -2.23 -21.24 3.76
C ALA A 162 -0.95 -22.04 3.48
N ASN A 163 0.20 -21.39 3.31
CA ASN A 163 1.46 -22.01 2.86
C ASN A 163 2.55 -22.09 3.94
N ILE A 164 2.29 -21.60 5.16
CA ILE A 164 3.24 -21.59 6.29
C ILE A 164 3.00 -22.76 7.28
N TYR A 165 2.00 -23.61 7.01
CA TYR A 165 1.70 -24.82 7.78
C TYR A 165 2.13 -26.11 7.10
#